data_AF-A0A0F0HHJ8-F1
#
_entry.id   AF-A0A0F0HHJ8-F1
#
_cell.length_a   1.000
_cell.length_b   1.000
_cell.length_c   1.000
_cell.angle_alpha   90.00
_cell.angle_beta   90.00
_cell.angle_gamma   90.00
#
_symmetry.space_group_name_H-M   'P 1'
#
loop_
_entity.id
_entity.type
_entity.pdbx_description
1 polymer ?
#
loop_
_entity_poly.entity_id
_entity_poly.type
_entity_poly.pdbx_seq_one_letter_code
_entity_poly.pdbx_strand_id
1 'polypeptide(L)'
;ELGEHVDHIAVSATKSMTGHLLGGAGGIETVATVLALHNRLAPPTVNVDDLDDEVDADIVRGEPRKLPEGRIAALNNSFGFGGHNVVLAFRTI
;
A
#
# COMPACT_ATOMS: atom_id res chain seq x y z
N GLU A 1 7.63 9.38 8.46
CA GLU A 1 8.77 8.44 8.49
C GLU A 1 8.49 7.28 9.43
N LEU A 2 8.40 6.07 8.86
CA LEU A 2 8.29 4.81 9.62
C LEU A 2 9.66 4.41 10.23
N GLY A 3 10.75 5.10 9.87
CA GLY A 3 12.07 4.95 10.48
C GLY A 3 12.63 3.53 10.34
N GLU A 4 13.28 3.04 11.38
CA GLU A 4 13.86 1.69 11.48
C GLU A 4 12.81 0.56 11.37
N HIS A 5 11.53 0.89 11.28
CA HIS A 5 10.43 -0.07 11.15
C HIS A 5 10.03 -0.35 9.70
N VAL A 6 10.69 0.23 8.70
CA VAL A 6 10.29 0.04 7.29
C VAL A 6 10.45 -1.41 6.81
N ASP A 7 11.43 -2.14 7.34
CA ASP A 7 11.81 -3.48 6.87
C ASP A 7 10.74 -4.55 7.05
N HIS A 8 9.74 -4.31 7.89
CA HIS A 8 8.63 -5.26 8.13
C HIS A 8 7.30 -4.80 7.53
N ILE A 9 7.32 -3.79 6.66
CA ILE A 9 6.12 -3.19 6.09
C ILE A 9 6.11 -3.45 4.59
N ALA A 10 5.21 -4.33 4.17
CA ALA A 10 4.93 -4.52 2.76
C ALA A 10 4.22 -3.27 2.19
N VAL A 11 4.80 -2.67 1.15
CA VAL A 11 4.28 -1.47 0.49
C VAL A 11 3.76 -1.80 -0.91
N SER A 12 2.53 -1.37 -1.20
CA SER A 12 1.90 -1.55 -2.51
C SER A 12 1.32 -0.24 -3.05
N ALA A 13 1.49 0.01 -4.35
CA ALA A 13 0.88 1.12 -5.06
C ALA A 13 -0.08 0.61 -6.14
N THR A 14 -1.36 0.45 -5.78
CA THR A 14 -2.42 -0.03 -6.70
C THR A 14 -2.70 0.94 -7.85
N LYS A 15 -2.31 2.21 -7.69
CA LYS A 15 -1.67 3.09 -8.69
C LYS A 15 -1.37 2.43 -10.04
N SER A 16 -0.45 1.47 -9.97
CA SER A 16 0.13 0.75 -11.09
C SER A 16 -0.89 -0.02 -11.96
N MET A 17 -2.05 -0.35 -11.41
CA MET A 17 -3.12 -1.10 -12.10
C MET A 17 -4.35 -0.23 -12.37
N THR A 18 -4.73 0.62 -11.42
CA THR A 18 -6.00 1.38 -11.48
C THR A 18 -5.85 2.76 -12.11
N GLY A 19 -4.61 3.24 -12.27
CA GLY A 19 -4.34 4.64 -12.61
C GLY A 19 -4.69 5.60 -11.47
N HIS A 20 -4.34 6.88 -11.65
CA HIS A 20 -4.60 7.91 -10.64
C HIS A 20 -5.97 8.55 -10.82
N LEU A 21 -6.94 8.11 -10.01
CA LEU A 21 -8.35 8.53 -10.09
C LEU A 21 -8.67 9.83 -9.34
N LEU A 22 -7.67 10.68 -9.09
CA LEU A 22 -7.81 11.93 -8.32
C LEU A 22 -8.53 11.67 -6.98
N GLY A 23 -9.61 12.41 -6.69
CA GLY A 23 -10.41 12.23 -5.48
C GLY A 23 -11.00 10.83 -5.31
N GLY A 24 -11.18 10.06 -6.39
CA GLY A 24 -11.65 8.68 -6.35
C GLY A 24 -10.58 7.67 -5.91
N ALA A 25 -9.29 8.03 -5.98
CA ALA A 25 -8.20 7.10 -5.67
C ALA A 25 -8.26 6.63 -4.22
N GLY A 26 -8.39 7.55 -3.25
CA GLY A 26 -8.42 7.19 -1.84
C GLY A 26 -9.55 6.22 -1.47
N GLY A 27 -10.72 6.31 -2.12
CA GLY A 27 -11.82 5.39 -1.91
C GLY A 27 -11.53 3.97 -2.40
N ILE A 28 -11.05 3.83 -3.64
CA ILE A 28 -10.72 2.51 -4.21
C ILE A 28 -9.55 1.87 -3.47
N GLU A 29 -8.52 2.65 -3.16
CA GLU A 29 -7.34 2.17 -2.44
C GLU A 29 -7.71 1.75 -1.01
N THR A 30 -8.67 2.42 -0.37
CA THR A 30 -9.21 2.01 0.94
C THR A 30 -9.88 0.64 0.87
N VAL A 31 -10.73 0.41 -0.14
CA VAL A 31 -11.37 -0.91 -0.35
C VAL A 31 -10.31 -1.99 -0.58
N ALA A 32 -9.33 -1.72 -1.43
CA ALA A 32 -8.22 -2.64 -1.66
C ALA A 32 -7.43 -2.95 -0.37
N THR A 33 -7.19 -1.93 0.46
CA THR A 33 -6.47 -2.08 1.75
C THR A 33 -7.24 -2.99 2.71
N VAL A 34 -8.55 -2.78 2.86
CA VAL A 34 -9.40 -3.61 3.73
C VAL A 34 -9.49 -5.04 3.20
N LEU A 35 -9.63 -5.22 1.89
CA LEU A 35 -9.64 -6.56 1.27
C LEU A 35 -8.30 -7.27 1.40
N ALA A 36 -7.18 -6.55 1.34
CA ALA A 36 -5.85 -7.13 1.56
C ALA A 36 -5.70 -7.66 2.99
N LEU A 37 -6.15 -6.90 3.99
CA LEU A 37 -6.19 -7.34 5.39
C LEU A 37 -7.12 -8.55 5.59
N HIS A 38 -8.30 -8.51 4.97
CA HIS A 38 -9.30 -9.57 5.09
C HIS A 38 -8.84 -10.89 4.47
N ASN A 39 -8.32 -10.84 3.23
CA ASN A 39 -7.89 -12.00 2.47
C ASN A 39 -6.44 -12.43 2.76
N ARG A 40 -5.72 -11.68 3.61
CA ARG A 40 -4.29 -11.89 3.89
C ARG A 40 -3.44 -11.91 2.61
N LEU A 41 -3.73 -10.99 1.69
CA LEU A 41 -3.07 -10.93 0.39
C LEU A 41 -2.89 -9.47 -0.05
N ALA A 42 -1.65 -8.99 -0.01
CA ALA A 42 -1.29 -7.67 -0.51
C ALA A 42 -1.24 -7.66 -2.05
N PRO A 43 -1.85 -6.66 -2.71
CA PRO A 43 -1.77 -6.51 -4.15
C PRO A 43 -0.34 -6.12 -4.59
N PRO A 44 0.09 -6.50 -5.81
CA PRO A 44 1.37 -6.06 -6.32
C PRO A 44 1.33 -4.60 -6.78
N THR A 45 2.50 -3.99 -6.80
CA THR A 45 2.85 -2.86 -7.63
C THR A 45 3.38 -3.43 -8.94
N VAL A 46 2.56 -3.41 -9.99
CA VAL A 46 2.92 -3.95 -11.31
C VAL A 46 3.77 -2.94 -12.10
N ASN A 47 4.39 -3.40 -13.19
CA ASN A 47 5.20 -2.58 -14.10
C ASN A 47 6.42 -1.92 -13.43
N VAL A 48 6.96 -2.54 -12.38
CA VAL A 48 8.25 -2.16 -11.79
C VAL A 48 9.26 -3.22 -12.20
N ASP A 49 10.09 -2.93 -13.21
CA ASP A 49 11.16 -3.83 -13.69
C ASP A 49 12.50 -3.49 -13.06
N ASP A 50 12.76 -2.19 -12.88
CA ASP A 50 13.93 -1.64 -12.21
C ASP A 50 13.47 -0.75 -11.07
N LEU A 51 13.92 -1.03 -9.84
CA LEU A 51 13.54 -0.24 -8.67
C LEU A 51 14.69 0.71 -8.38
N ASP A 52 14.36 1.97 -8.12
CA ASP A 52 15.34 3.00 -7.81
C ASP A 52 16.16 2.63 -6.57
N ASP A 53 17.48 2.82 -6.65
CA ASP A 53 18.44 2.53 -5.56
C ASP A 53 18.15 3.34 -4.28
N GLU A 54 17.41 4.45 -4.38
CA GLU A 54 16.99 5.26 -3.24
C GLU A 54 15.73 4.70 -2.52
N VAL A 55 15.10 3.64 -3.05
CA VAL A 55 13.90 3.04 -2.43
C VAL A 55 14.30 1.94 -1.46
N ASP A 56 14.38 2.31 -0.18
CA ASP A 56 14.68 1.37 0.92
C ASP A 56 13.46 0.56 1.42
N ALA A 57 12.27 0.80 0.86
CA ALA A 57 11.03 0.15 1.30
C ALA A 57 10.78 -1.20 0.63
N ASP A 58 10.18 -2.16 1.36
CA ASP A 58 9.79 -3.46 0.83
C ASP A 58 8.55 -3.36 -0.09
N ILE A 59 8.80 -3.08 -1.37
CA ILE A 59 7.75 -3.00 -2.38
C ILE A 59 7.29 -4.41 -2.79
N VAL A 60 5.98 -4.66 -2.71
CA VAL A 60 5.37 -5.87 -3.28
C VAL A 60 5.37 -5.75 -4.81
N ARG A 61 6.26 -6.46 -5.52
CA ARG A 61 6.43 -6.37 -6.99
C ARG A 61 5.93 -7.62 -7.72
N GLY A 62 5.36 -7.42 -8.91
CA GLY A 62 5.00 -8.49 -9.86
C GLY A 62 3.76 -9.29 -9.46
N GLU A 63 3.86 -10.05 -8.37
CA GLU A 63 2.81 -10.98 -7.91
C GLU A 63 2.23 -10.58 -6.55
N PRO A 64 0.95 -10.90 -6.26
CA PRO A 64 0.35 -10.69 -4.95
C PRO A 64 1.13 -11.42 -3.84
N ARG A 65 1.33 -10.78 -2.69
CA ARG A 65 2.09 -11.34 -1.56
C ARG A 65 1.18 -11.72 -0.41
N LYS A 66 1.34 -12.95 0.10
CA LYS A 66 0.66 -13.39 1.33
C LYS A 66 1.13 -12.57 2.52
N LEU A 67 0.18 -12.09 3.32
CA LEU A 67 0.43 -11.37 4.55
C LEU A 67 0.49 -12.34 5.75
N PRO A 68 1.22 -12.01 6.82
CA PRO A 68 1.34 -12.87 7.98
C PRO A 68 -0.01 -13.08 8.69
N GLU A 69 -0.10 -14.20 9.40
CA GLU A 69 -1.23 -14.50 10.29
C GLU A 69 -1.20 -13.63 11.56
N GLY A 70 -2.24 -13.71 12.38
CA GLY A 70 -2.36 -12.92 13.61
C GLY A 70 -2.79 -11.47 13.37
N ARG A 71 -2.62 -10.60 14.37
CA ARG A 71 -3.13 -9.23 14.29
C ARG A 71 -2.16 -8.32 13.53
N ILE A 72 -2.61 -7.77 12.40
CA ILE A 72 -1.83 -6.83 11.58
C ILE A 72 -2.64 -5.56 11.34
N ALA A 73 -1.92 -4.50 10.92
CA ALA A 73 -2.50 -3.23 10.54
C ALA A 73 -2.01 -2.82 9.15
N ALA A 74 -2.79 -1.96 8.49
CA ALA A 74 -2.40 -1.34 7.23
C ALA A 74 -2.74 0.14 7.24
N LEU A 75 -1.93 0.91 6.51
CA LEU A 75 -2.14 2.33 6.27
C LEU A 75 -2.52 2.55 4.81
N ASN A 76 -3.50 3.41 4.58
CA ASN A 76 -3.83 3.95 3.27
C ASN A 76 -3.47 5.44 3.24
N ASN A 77 -2.49 5.81 2.41
CA ASN A 77 -1.99 7.17 2.29
C ASN A 77 -2.58 7.84 1.03
N SER A 78 -3.08 9.07 1.20
CA SER A 78 -3.54 9.91 0.10
C SER A 78 -2.97 11.32 0.23
N PHE A 79 -2.15 11.71 -0.75
CA PHE A 79 -1.49 13.01 -0.81
C PHE A 79 -1.97 13.74 -2.06
N GLY A 80 -2.62 14.90 -1.86
CA GLY A 80 -3.22 15.70 -2.92
C GLY A 80 -2.60 17.09 -3.04
N PHE A 81 -2.83 17.73 -4.19
CA PHE A 81 -2.40 19.11 -4.43
C PHE A 81 -2.90 20.08 -3.35
N GLY A 82 -2.14 21.13 -3.09
CA GLY A 82 -2.43 22.11 -2.04
C GLY A 82 -2.03 21.64 -0.63
N GLY A 83 -1.25 20.56 -0.51
CA GLY A 83 -0.75 20.07 0.78
C GLY A 83 -1.76 19.26 1.57
N HIS A 84 -2.78 18.69 0.91
CA HIS A 84 -3.77 17.84 1.56
C HIS A 84 -3.19 16.44 1.77
N ASN A 85 -2.88 16.10 3.03
CA ASN A 85 -2.33 14.80 3.39
C ASN A 85 -3.30 14.08 4.33
N VAL A 86 -3.77 12.90 3.93
CA VAL A 86 -4.70 12.07 4.70
C VAL A 86 -4.15 10.65 4.81
N VAL A 87 -4.24 10.08 6.01
CA VAL A 87 -3.87 8.69 6.29
C VAL A 87 -5.03 8.00 7.00
N LEU A 88 -5.44 6.84 6.51
CA LEU A 88 -6.41 5.97 7.17
C LEU A 88 -5.69 4.73 7.69
N ALA A 89 -6.00 4.32 8.92
CA ALA A 89 -5.44 3.12 9.54
C ALA A 89 -6.53 2.07 9.75
N PHE A 90 -6.25 0.85 9.31
CA PHE A 90 -7.12 -0.32 9.48
C PHE A 90 -6.37 -1.43 10.19
N ARG A 91 -7.10 -2.32 10.87
CA ARG A 91 -6.52 -3.53 11.46
C ARG A 91 -7.45 -4.72 11.30
N THR A 92 -6.88 -5.91 11.32
CA THR A 92 -7.66 -7.14 11.46
C THR A 92 -8.27 -7.22 12.86
N ILE A 93 -9.47 -7.81 12.96
CA ILE A 93 -10.15 -8.09 14.24
C ILE A 93 -9.63 -9.43 14.78
#